data_AF-I3SKS7-F1
#
_entry.id   AF-I3SKS7-F1
#
_cell.length_a   1.000
_cell.length_b   1.000
_cell.length_c   1.000
_cell.angle_alpha   90.00
_cell.angle_beta   90.00
_cell.angle_gamma   90.00
#
_symmetry.space_group_name_H-M   'P 1'
#
loop_
_entity.id
_entity.type
_entity.pdbx_description
1 polymer ?
#
loop_
_entity_poly.entity_id
_entity_poly.type
_entity_poly.pdbx_seq_one_letter_code
_entity_poly.pdbx_strand_id
1 'polypeptide(L)'
;MKLPDTVKAGDPVLHEPAQEVNPSEIKSERVQKIIDDMIRVMRNAPGVGLAAPQIGVPLRIIVVEDTKEYISYAPKEETKAQDRVPFDLLVILNPS
;
A
#
# COMPACT_ATOMS: atom_id res chain seq x y z
N MET A 1 -18.08 7.87 2.22
CA MET A 1 -17.73 7.46 0.85
C MET A 1 -17.32 5.99 0.88
N LYS A 2 -17.64 5.22 -0.16
CA LYS A 2 -17.23 3.82 -0.30
C LYS A 2 -15.73 3.76 -0.63
N LEU A 3 -14.99 2.84 -0.02
CA LEU A 3 -13.59 2.56 -0.37
C LEU A 3 -13.50 1.85 -1.73
N PRO A 4 -12.40 2.03 -2.48
CA PRO A 4 -12.19 1.27 -3.69
C PRO A 4 -11.99 -0.22 -3.36
N ASP A 5 -12.50 -1.08 -4.24
CA ASP A 5 -12.31 -2.53 -4.15
C ASP A 5 -10.91 -2.89 -4.68
N THR A 6 -10.29 -3.94 -4.13
CA THR A 6 -9.02 -4.44 -4.68
C THR A 6 -9.28 -5.13 -6.02
N VAL A 7 -8.52 -4.77 -7.06
CA VAL A 7 -8.55 -5.49 -8.34
C VAL A 7 -8.02 -6.92 -8.16
N LYS A 8 -8.42 -7.82 -9.06
CA LYS A 8 -8.07 -9.25 -9.01
C LYS A 8 -7.07 -9.60 -10.11
N ALA A 9 -6.36 -10.71 -9.89
CA ALA A 9 -5.46 -11.26 -10.90
C ALA A 9 -6.20 -11.43 -12.24
N GLY A 10 -5.54 -11.01 -13.32
CA GLY A 10 -6.12 -10.90 -14.66
C GLY A 10 -6.48 -9.48 -15.09
N ASP A 11 -6.64 -8.52 -14.16
CA ASP A 11 -6.84 -7.11 -14.52
C ASP A 11 -5.57 -6.54 -15.20
N PRO A 12 -5.68 -5.88 -16.37
CA PRO A 12 -4.53 -5.28 -17.05
C PRO A 12 -3.72 -4.30 -16.20
N VAL A 13 -4.36 -3.58 -15.27
CA VAL A 13 -3.67 -2.60 -14.41
C VAL A 13 -2.58 -3.24 -13.53
N LEU A 14 -2.71 -4.55 -13.24
CA LEU A 14 -1.72 -5.32 -12.47
C LEU A 14 -0.55 -5.83 -13.32
N HIS A 15 -0.63 -5.69 -14.64
CA HIS A 15 0.36 -6.24 -15.59
C HIS A 15 1.04 -5.15 -16.45
N GLU A 16 0.65 -3.89 -16.29
CA GLU A 16 1.26 -2.75 -16.97
C GLU A 16 2.13 -1.93 -16.00
N PRO A 17 3.26 -1.35 -16.47
CA PRO A 17 4.06 -0.45 -15.65
C PRO A 17 3.25 0.77 -15.20
N ALA A 18 3.24 1.02 -13.89
CA ALA A 18 2.59 2.20 -13.33
C ALA A 18 3.35 3.50 -13.68
N GLN A 19 2.62 4.59 -13.85
CA GLN A 19 3.17 5.90 -14.21
C GLN A 19 3.72 6.64 -12.99
N GLU A 20 4.76 7.44 -13.19
CA GLU A 20 5.27 8.31 -12.14
C GLU A 20 4.24 9.38 -11.73
N VAL A 21 4.20 9.68 -10.44
CA VAL A 21 3.48 10.83 -9.93
C VAL A 21 4.31 12.07 -10.21
N ASN A 22 3.73 13.06 -10.88
CA ASN A 22 4.37 14.36 -11.05
C ASN A 22 4.63 14.99 -9.67
N PRO A 23 5.88 15.41 -9.34
CA PRO A 23 6.19 16.03 -8.07
C PRO A 23 5.29 17.22 -7.67
N SER A 24 4.79 18.00 -8.64
CA SER A 24 3.87 19.11 -8.36
C SER A 24 2.50 18.65 -7.86
N GLU A 25 2.09 17.42 -8.21
CA GLU A 25 0.79 16.85 -7.86
C GLU A 25 0.78 16.14 -6.51
N ILE A 26 1.94 15.91 -5.88
CA ILE A 26 2.03 15.12 -4.64
C ILE A 26 1.10 15.68 -3.55
N LYS A 27 1.01 17.01 -3.45
CA LYS A 27 0.16 17.70 -2.48
C LYS A 27 -1.25 18.00 -2.99
N SER A 28 -1.59 17.62 -4.23
CA SER A 28 -2.92 17.85 -4.76
C SER A 28 -3.94 16.97 -4.05
N GLU A 29 -5.17 17.46 -3.91
CA GLU A 29 -6.27 16.73 -3.26
C GLU A 29 -6.47 15.34 -3.89
N ARG A 30 -6.23 15.23 -5.19
CA ARG A 30 -6.33 13.97 -5.95
C ARG A 30 -5.33 12.93 -5.44
N VAL A 31 -4.05 13.29 -5.31
CA VAL A 31 -3.02 12.34 -4.86
C VAL A 31 -3.18 12.02 -3.37
N GLN A 32 -3.50 13.03 -2.55
CA GLN A 32 -3.77 12.81 -1.12
C GLN A 32 -4.95 11.86 -0.91
N LYS A 33 -6.04 12.01 -1.67
CA LYS A 33 -7.18 11.08 -1.63
C LYS A 33 -6.78 9.65 -2.00
N ILE A 34 -5.94 9.47 -3.03
CA ILE A 34 -5.46 8.14 -3.42
C ILE A 34 -4.66 7.51 -2.27
N ILE A 35 -3.77 8.27 -1.64
CA ILE A 35 -2.98 7.81 -0.49
C ILE A 35 -3.90 7.41 0.67
N ASP A 36 -4.87 8.26 1.02
CA ASP A 36 -5.84 7.98 2.09
C ASP A 36 -6.66 6.72 1.82
N ASP A 37 -7.13 6.55 0.59
CA ASP A 37 -7.86 5.36 0.17
C ASP A 37 -6.97 4.10 0.26
N MET A 38 -5.71 4.18 -0.18
CA MET A 38 -4.76 3.07 -0.08
C MET A 38 -4.50 2.66 1.38
N ILE A 39 -4.29 3.61 2.28
CA ILE A 39 -4.07 3.35 3.71
C ILE A 39 -5.29 2.65 4.32
N ARG A 40 -6.49 3.14 4.01
CA ARG A 40 -7.74 2.57 4.53
C ARG A 40 -8.00 1.17 3.98
N VAL A 41 -7.73 0.94 2.69
CA VAL A 41 -7.85 -0.39 2.06
C VAL A 41 -6.85 -1.37 2.69
N MET A 42 -5.58 -0.97 2.85
CA MET A 42 -4.54 -1.80 3.46
C MET A 42 -4.94 -2.24 4.88
N ARG A 43 -5.38 -1.30 5.72
CA ARG A 43 -5.78 -1.58 7.12
C ARG A 43 -7.06 -2.39 7.23
N ASN A 44 -8.01 -2.24 6.30
CA ASN A 44 -9.23 -3.05 6.28
C ASN A 44 -9.00 -4.49 5.80
N ALA A 45 -7.95 -4.73 5.01
CA ALA A 45 -7.56 -6.05 4.52
C ALA A 45 -6.51 -6.77 5.42
N PRO A 46 -6.35 -6.32 6.67
CA PRO A 46 -5.12 -6.43 7.49
C PRO A 46 -3.80 -6.69 6.75
N GLY A 47 -3.52 -5.94 5.68
CA GLY A 47 -2.29 -6.08 4.90
C GLY A 47 -1.13 -5.27 5.49
N VAL A 48 0.12 -5.70 5.21
CA VAL A 48 1.36 -4.97 5.58
C VAL A 48 1.84 -3.98 4.49
N GLY A 49 1.18 -3.99 3.34
CA GLY A 49 1.48 -3.09 2.24
C GLY A 49 0.44 -3.14 1.12
N LEU A 50 0.37 -2.08 0.33
CA LEU A 50 -0.52 -1.95 -0.82
C LEU A 50 0.09 -1.02 -1.88
N ALA A 51 0.00 -1.42 -3.15
CA ALA A 51 0.38 -0.59 -4.29
C ALA A 51 -0.86 0.00 -4.98
N ALA A 52 -0.76 1.22 -5.50
CA ALA A 52 -1.89 1.91 -6.15
C ALA A 52 -2.56 1.09 -7.28
N PRO A 53 -1.84 0.29 -8.11
CA PRO A 53 -2.49 -0.56 -9.10
C PRO A 53 -3.47 -1.57 -8.50
N GLN A 54 -3.27 -2.03 -7.26
CA GLN A 54 -4.18 -2.95 -6.58
C GLN A 54 -5.56 -2.35 -6.28
N ILE A 55 -5.72 -1.03 -6.36
CA ILE A 55 -7.00 -0.33 -6.26
C ILE A 55 -7.41 0.32 -7.61
N GLY A 56 -6.82 -0.13 -8.72
CA GLY A 56 -7.13 0.34 -10.06
C GLY A 56 -6.48 1.67 -10.45
N VAL A 57 -5.48 2.14 -9.69
CA VAL A 57 -4.79 3.41 -9.96
C VAL A 57 -3.40 3.14 -10.55
N PRO A 58 -3.14 3.49 -11.84
CA PRO A 58 -1.88 3.17 -12.52
C PRO A 58 -0.76 4.18 -12.17
N LEU A 59 -0.52 4.43 -10.88
CA LEU A 59 0.52 5.34 -10.39
C LEU A 59 1.55 4.61 -9.52
N ARG A 60 2.79 5.09 -9.52
CA ARG A 60 3.90 4.58 -8.69
C ARG A 60 3.78 5.11 -7.27
N ILE A 61 2.83 4.56 -6.53
CA ILE A 61 2.62 4.85 -5.10
C ILE A 61 2.54 3.52 -4.36
N ILE A 62 3.27 3.40 -3.26
CA ILE A 62 3.16 2.30 -2.31
C ILE A 62 2.93 2.84 -0.90
N VAL A 63 2.13 2.11 -0.13
CA VAL A 63 2.01 2.29 1.32
C VAL A 63 2.45 1.01 1.99
N VAL A 64 3.20 1.12 3.09
CA VAL A 64 3.66 -0.01 3.90
C VAL A 64 3.55 0.33 5.37
N GLU A 65 3.14 -0.63 6.18
CA GLU A 65 2.99 -0.52 7.64
C GLU A 65 3.03 -1.92 8.24
N ASP A 66 3.82 -2.15 9.29
CA ASP A 66 3.78 -3.40 10.04
C ASP A 66 3.76 -3.12 11.53
N THR A 67 2.61 -3.34 12.16
CA THR A 67 2.37 -2.94 13.55
C THR A 67 2.80 -4.05 14.51
N LYS A 68 3.06 -3.68 15.77
CA LYS A 68 3.28 -4.67 16.84
C LYS A 68 2.11 -5.65 16.97
N GLU A 69 0.89 -5.17 16.72
CA GLU A 69 -0.32 -5.99 16.74
C GLU A 69 -0.28 -7.05 15.62
N TYR A 70 0.04 -6.68 14.39
CA TYR A 70 0.12 -7.63 13.26
C TYR A 70 1.22 -8.66 13.43
N ILE A 71 2.38 -8.25 13.96
CA ILE A 71 3.49 -9.15 14.27
C ILE A 71 3.10 -10.13 15.39
N SER A 72 2.26 -9.70 16.35
CA SER A 72 1.84 -10.55 17.48
C SER A 72 0.96 -11.75 17.08
N TYR A 73 0.37 -11.74 15.88
CA TYR A 73 -0.40 -12.87 15.35
C TYR A 73 0.46 -14.05 14.89
N ALA A 74 1.76 -13.82 14.65
CA ALA A 74 2.69 -14.84 14.19
C ALA A 74 3.51 -15.45 15.35
N PRO A 75 3.92 -16.73 15.26
CA PRO A 75 4.81 -17.35 16.24
C PRO A 75 6.15 -16.59 16.39
N LYS A 76 6.66 -16.46 17.62
CA LYS A 76 7.91 -15.73 17.90
C LYS A 76 9.14 -16.29 17.18
N GLU A 77 9.20 -17.60 16.98
CA GLU A 77 10.29 -18.23 16.25
C GLU A 77 10.25 -17.86 14.75
N GLU A 78 9.05 -17.72 14.17
CA GLU A 78 8.89 -17.29 12.78
C GLU A 78 9.24 -15.82 12.59
N THR A 79 8.73 -14.93 13.46
CA THR A 79 9.02 -13.49 13.36
C THR A 79 10.50 -13.19 13.54
N LYS A 80 11.18 -13.95 14.43
CA LYS A 80 12.63 -13.88 14.59
C LYS A 80 13.38 -14.40 13.36
N ALA A 81 12.94 -15.51 12.76
CA ALA A 81 13.55 -16.04 11.54
C ALA A 81 13.36 -15.13 10.31
N GLN A 82 12.31 -14.30 10.30
CA GLN A 82 12.00 -13.34 9.25
C GLN A 82 12.64 -11.96 9.46
N ASP A 83 13.35 -11.74 10.58
CA ASP A 83 13.78 -10.41 11.03
C ASP A 83 12.62 -9.37 11.02
N ARG A 84 11.40 -9.84 11.32
CA ARG A 84 10.18 -9.04 11.21
C ARG A 84 10.06 -8.11 12.41
N VAL A 85 10.32 -6.83 12.18
CA VAL A 85 10.26 -5.76 13.19
C VAL A 85 9.17 -4.75 12.83
N PRO A 86 8.49 -4.16 13.83
CA PRO A 86 7.46 -3.18 13.56
C PRO A 86 8.05 -1.89 12.99
N PHE A 87 7.32 -1.25 12.09
CA PHE A 87 7.65 0.06 11.56
C PHE A 87 6.38 0.88 11.32
N ASP A 88 6.52 2.20 11.48
CA ASP A 88 5.44 3.15 11.29
C ASP A 88 5.03 3.25 9.81
N LEU A 89 3.82 3.74 9.55
CA LEU A 89 3.32 3.96 8.19
C LEU A 89 4.31 4.75 7.33
N LEU A 90 4.72 4.17 6.20
CA LEU A 90 5.47 4.84 5.15
C LEU A 90 4.62 4.93 3.88
N VAL A 91 4.64 6.12 3.28
CA VAL A 91 4.04 6.39 1.96
C VAL A 91 5.18 6.80 1.04
N ILE A 92 5.41 6.03 -0.02
CA ILE A 92 6.53 6.23 -0.93
C ILE A 92 5.98 6.42 -2.34
N LEU A 93 6.36 7.55 -2.94
CA LEU A 93 6.00 7.90 -4.32
C LEU A 93 7.24 7.76 -5.19
N ASN A 94 7.05 7.23 -6.40
CA ASN A 94 8.12 6.98 -7.38
C ASN A 94 9.31 6.19 -6.81
N PRO A 95 9.10 5.05 -6.10
CA PRO A 95 10.22 4.21 -5.66
C PRO A 95 11.03 3.68 -6.86
N SER A 96 12.36 3.66 -6.70
CA SER A 96 13.36 3.25 -7.69
C SER A 96 13.86 1.83 -7.48
#